data_AF-A0A816H4T8-F1
#
_entry.id   AF-A0A816H4T8-F1
#
_cell.length_a   1.000
_cell.length_b   1.000
_cell.length_c   1.000
_cell.angle_alpha   90.00
_cell.angle_beta   90.00
_cell.angle_gamma   90.00
#
_symmetry.space_group_name_H-M   'P 1'
#
loop_
_entity.id
_entity.type
_entity.pdbx_description
1 polymer ?
#
loop_
_entity_poly.entity_id
_entity_poly.type
_entity_poly.pdbx_seq_one_letter_code
_entity_poly.pdbx_strand_id
1 'polypeptide(L)'
;MKLARLVLDSNCFVYNNKYYKQSRGGAMGSIFTQVLANIYMYYWEQNLIKYTTDQRGIYGRYIDDIFMATNQTIIEVQQELKKIMSKDINIKINYEINTSVNFLDITITN
;
A
#
# COMPACT_ATOMS: atom_id res chain seq x y z
N MET A 1 2.39 -20.30 14.53
CA MET A 1 2.66 -19.87 13.14
C MET A 1 2.79 -21.00 12.10
N LYS A 2 2.63 -22.30 12.44
CA LYS A 2 2.82 -23.38 11.44
C LYS A 2 1.82 -23.33 10.27
N LEU A 3 0.54 -23.07 10.55
CA LEU A 3 -0.51 -22.96 9.52
C LEU A 3 -0.33 -21.75 8.61
N ALA A 4 0.01 -20.58 9.18
CA ALA A 4 0.32 -19.38 8.40
C ALA A 4 1.46 -19.62 7.41
N ARG A 5 2.55 -20.27 7.86
CA ARG A 5 3.68 -20.64 7.01
C ARG A 5 3.25 -21.63 5.93
N LEU A 6 2.44 -22.64 6.26
CA LEU A 6 1.93 -23.58 5.26
C LEU A 6 1.14 -22.86 4.15
N VAL A 7 0.25 -21.94 4.49
CA VAL A 7 -0.55 -21.17 3.52
C VAL A 7 0.35 -20.32 2.63
N LEU A 8 1.34 -19.65 3.21
CA LEU A 8 2.27 -18.80 2.46
C LEU A 8 3.21 -19.62 1.56
N ASP A 9 3.69 -20.77 2.04
CA ASP A 9 4.64 -21.63 1.33
C ASP A 9 3.97 -22.52 0.27
N SER A 10 2.64 -22.66 0.29
CA SER A 10 1.87 -23.51 -0.63
C SER A 10 1.14 -22.72 -1.72
N ASN A 11 1.52 -21.47 -1.97
CA ASN A 11 0.94 -20.65 -3.05
C ASN A 11 1.42 -21.16 -4.43
N CYS A 12 0.67 -22.09 -5.00
CA CYS A 12 0.89 -22.62 -6.35
C CYS A 12 -0.30 -22.28 -7.26
N PHE A 13 -0.02 -21.98 -8.53
CA PHE A 13 -1.05 -21.68 -9.53
C PHE A 13 -0.67 -22.26 -10.90
N VAL A 14 -1.66 -22.36 -11.80
CA VAL A 14 -1.47 -22.87 -13.17
C VAL A 14 -1.67 -21.73 -14.16
N TYR A 15 -0.74 -21.59 -15.10
CA TYR A 15 -0.83 -20.65 -16.20
C TYR A 15 -0.23 -21.28 -17.46
N ASN A 16 -0.90 -21.18 -18.61
CA ASN A 16 -0.47 -21.82 -19.87
C ASN A 16 -0.03 -23.28 -19.71
N ASN A 17 -0.86 -24.08 -19.04
CA ASN A 17 -0.62 -25.51 -18.74
C ASN A 17 0.70 -25.81 -17.99
N LYS A 18 1.27 -24.80 -17.31
CA LYS A 18 2.48 -24.95 -16.49
C LYS A 18 2.15 -24.60 -15.03
N TYR A 19 2.80 -25.32 -14.12
CA TYR A 19 2.68 -25.12 -12.69
C TYR A 19 3.74 -24.13 -12.20
N TYR A 20 3.32 -23.19 -11.37
CA TYR A 20 4.18 -22.17 -10.79
C TYR A 20 3.96 -22.11 -9.29
N LYS A 21 5.04 -21.83 -8.55
CA LYS A 21 4.98 -21.48 -7.13
C LYS A 21 5.35 -20.01 -6.99
N GLN A 22 4.48 -19.24 -6.33
CA GLN A 22 4.76 -17.85 -6.03
C GLN A 22 5.89 -17.75 -5.00
N SER A 23 6.98 -17.08 -5.36
CA SER A 23 8.17 -16.95 -4.51
C SER A 23 8.08 -15.81 -3.50
N ARG A 24 7.25 -14.79 -3.77
CA ARG A 24 7.07 -13.62 -2.91
C ARG A 24 5.63 -13.10 -2.97
N GLY A 25 5.17 -12.60 -1.82
CA GLY A 25 3.78 -12.18 -1.62
C GLY A 25 2.90 -13.37 -1.30
N GLY A 26 1.59 -13.19 -1.38
CA GLY A 26 0.66 -14.31 -1.36
C GLY A 26 -0.31 -14.26 -2.52
N ALA A 27 -1.06 -15.35 -2.71
CA ALA A 27 -2.05 -15.43 -3.77
C ALA A 27 -3.15 -14.37 -3.56
N MET A 28 -3.46 -13.62 -4.61
CA MET A 28 -4.65 -12.76 -4.66
C MET A 28 -5.90 -13.63 -4.51
N GLY A 29 -6.89 -13.14 -3.76
CA GLY A 29 -8.11 -13.89 -3.43
C GLY A 29 -8.00 -14.80 -2.19
N SER A 30 -6.80 -15.00 -1.64
CA SER A 30 -6.66 -15.61 -0.32
C SER A 30 -7.02 -14.60 0.78
N ILE A 31 -8.08 -14.91 1.54
CA ILE A 31 -8.53 -14.10 2.69
C ILE A 31 -7.37 -13.89 3.67
N PHE A 32 -6.55 -14.91 3.90
CA PHE A 32 -5.41 -14.82 4.80
C PHE A 32 -4.30 -13.91 4.26
N THR A 33 -4.00 -14.00 2.96
CA THR A 33 -3.01 -13.12 2.33
C THR A 33 -3.44 -11.65 2.43
N GLN A 34 -4.73 -11.36 2.23
CA GLN A 34 -5.25 -9.99 2.30
C GLN A 34 -5.07 -9.38 3.69
N VAL A 35 -5.34 -10.15 4.75
CA VAL A 35 -5.08 -9.71 6.13
C VAL A 35 -3.59 -9.44 6.36
N LEU A 36 -2.71 -10.32 5.90
CA LEU A 36 -1.27 -10.13 6.03
C LEU A 36 -0.77 -8.91 5.25
N ALA A 37 -1.28 -8.67 4.04
CA ALA A 37 -0.96 -7.49 3.26
C ALA A 37 -1.36 -6.21 4.00
N ASN A 38 -2.57 -6.18 4.58
CA ASN A 38 -3.03 -5.04 5.38
C ASN A 38 -2.17 -4.78 6.61
N ILE A 39 -1.74 -5.83 7.31
CA ILE A 39 -0.83 -5.71 8.46
C ILE A 39 0.52 -5.17 8.00
N TYR A 40 1.08 -5.71 6.92
CA TYR A 40 2.37 -5.24 6.39
C TYR A 40 2.31 -3.77 5.97
N MET A 41 1.29 -3.39 5.22
CA MET A 41 1.09 -2.01 4.77
C MET A 41 0.89 -1.05 5.94
N TYR A 42 0.16 -1.46 6.99
CA TYR A 42 0.02 -0.68 8.22
C TYR A 42 1.38 -0.33 8.83
N TYR A 43 2.30 -1.29 8.95
CA TYR A 43 3.64 -1.00 9.49
C TYR A 43 4.50 -0.17 8.52
N TRP A 44 4.40 -0.44 7.23
CA TRP A 44 5.16 0.24 6.20
C TRP A 44 4.83 1.75 6.15
N GLU A 45 3.54 2.08 6.26
CA GLU A 45 2.97 3.42 6.11
C GLU A 45 3.05 4.30 7.38
N GLN A 46 3.43 3.76 8.54
CA GLN A 46 3.43 4.48 9.83
C GLN A 46 4.11 5.85 9.80
N ASN A 47 5.26 5.97 9.12
CA ASN A 47 5.98 7.24 9.04
C ASN A 47 5.21 8.28 8.21
N LEU A 48 4.52 7.84 7.16
CA LEU A 48 3.71 8.72 6.31
C LEU A 48 2.45 9.15 7.06
N ILE A 49 1.78 8.23 7.74
CA ILE A 49 0.65 8.56 8.64
C ILE A 49 1.07 9.64 9.63
N LYS A 50 2.16 9.39 10.37
CA LYS A 50 2.64 10.33 11.39
C LYS A 50 2.97 11.70 10.79
N TYR A 51 3.70 11.71 9.68
CA TYR A 51 4.07 12.93 8.97
C TYR A 51 2.84 13.76 8.56
N THR A 52 1.78 13.10 8.10
CA THR A 52 0.52 13.77 7.73
C THR A 52 -0.26 14.24 8.95
N THR A 53 -0.42 13.39 9.97
CA THR A 53 -1.24 13.69 11.16
C THR A 53 -0.62 14.76 12.05
N ASP A 54 0.71 14.76 12.21
CA ASP A 54 1.44 15.76 13.01
C ASP A 54 1.21 17.18 12.47
N GLN A 55 0.86 17.30 11.18
CA GLN A 55 0.59 18.56 10.51
C GLN A 55 -0.90 18.84 10.29
N ARG A 56 -1.76 18.14 11.03
CA ARG A 56 -3.24 18.25 10.96
C ARG A 56 -3.80 17.92 9.58
N GLY A 57 -3.09 17.10 8.81
CA GLY A 57 -3.56 16.54 7.55
C GLY A 57 -4.50 15.35 7.75
N ILE A 58 -5.05 14.86 6.65
CA ILE A 58 -5.90 13.68 6.59
C ILE A 58 -5.13 12.58 5.87
N TYR A 59 -5.13 11.38 6.45
CA TYR A 59 -4.60 10.17 5.82
C TYR A 59 -5.65 9.07 5.87
N GLY A 60 -5.96 8.48 4.73
CA GLY A 60 -6.87 7.35 4.61
C GLY A 60 -6.31 6.32 3.65
N ARG A 61 -6.53 5.03 3.95
CA ARG A 61 -6.20 3.93 3.05
C ARG A 61 -7.40 2.99 2.92
N TYR A 62 -7.72 2.64 1.68
CA TYR A 62 -8.67 1.60 1.34
C TYR A 62 -7.96 0.52 0.53
N ILE A 63 -7.64 -0.60 1.19
CA ILE A 63 -6.85 -1.70 0.61
C ILE A 63 -5.51 -1.19 0.03
N ASP A 64 -5.43 -0.97 -1.28
CA ASP A 64 -4.27 -0.50 -2.03
C ASP A 64 -4.37 0.99 -2.44
N ASP A 65 -5.54 1.62 -2.31
CA ASP A 65 -5.74 3.04 -2.59
C ASP A 65 -5.46 3.91 -1.36
N ILE A 66 -4.69 4.97 -1.54
CA ILE A 66 -4.33 5.92 -0.48
C ILE A 66 -4.89 7.31 -0.84
N PHE A 67 -5.53 7.94 0.13
CA PHE A 67 -5.91 9.34 0.08
C PHE A 67 -5.13 10.12 1.14
N MET A 68 -4.54 11.25 0.74
CA MET A 68 -3.81 12.12 1.65
C MET A 68 -4.09 13.58 1.34
N ALA A 69 -4.45 14.36 2.38
CA ALA A 69 -4.56 15.81 2.31
C ALA A 69 -3.64 16.45 3.35
N THR A 70 -2.89 17.48 2.95
CA THR A 70 -1.91 18.15 3.83
C THR A 70 -1.72 19.61 3.41
N ASN A 71 -1.29 20.45 4.35
CA ASN A 71 -0.99 21.87 4.12
C ASN A 71 0.48 22.12 3.72
N GLN A 72 1.24 21.06 3.52
CA GLN A 72 2.65 21.13 3.14
C GLN A 72 2.83 21.59 1.69
N THR A 73 4.05 22.02 1.40
CA THR A 73 4.45 22.25 0.02
C THR A 73 4.57 20.93 -0.76
N ILE A 74 4.35 21.00 -2.07
CA ILE A 74 4.51 19.85 -2.97
C ILE A 74 5.91 19.23 -2.86
N ILE A 75 6.94 20.06 -2.65
CA ILE A 75 8.33 19.62 -2.54
C ILE A 75 8.54 18.74 -1.30
N GLU A 76 8.01 19.15 -0.15
CA GLU A 76 8.12 18.40 1.12
C GLU A 76 7.39 17.06 1.00
N VAL A 77 6.17 17.06 0.44
CA VAL A 77 5.41 15.83 0.18
C VAL A 77 6.20 14.88 -0.71
N GLN A 78 6.77 15.38 -1.82
CA GLN A 78 7.56 14.56 -2.73
C GLN A 78 8.82 13.98 -2.08
N GLN A 79 9.46 14.71 -1.17
CA GLN A 79 10.62 14.21 -0.43
C GLN A 79 10.25 13.05 0.50
N GLU A 80 9.16 13.19 1.26
CA GLU A 80 8.70 12.11 2.14
C GLU A 80 8.18 10.89 1.36
N LEU A 81 7.50 11.11 0.22
CA LEU A 81 7.11 10.02 -0.68
C LEU A 81 8.33 9.25 -1.22
N LYS A 82 9.41 9.95 -1.62
CA LYS A 82 10.65 9.28 -2.06
C LYS A 82 11.28 8.46 -0.93
N LYS A 83 11.30 8.99 0.28
CA LYS A 83 11.86 8.33 1.47
C LYS A 83 11.05 7.11 1.90
N ILE A 84 9.73 7.12 1.76
CA ILE A 84 8.93 5.94 2.09
C ILE A 84 9.05 4.85 1.02
N MET A 85 9.07 5.22 -0.26
CA MET A 85 9.26 4.27 -1.37
C MET A 85 10.64 3.60 -1.33
N SER A 86 11.67 4.22 -0.73
CA SER A 86 12.98 3.58 -0.59
C SER A 86 13.04 2.51 0.51
N LYS A 87 12.02 2.38 1.37
CA LYS A 87 11.98 1.36 2.44
C LYS A 87 11.83 -0.06 1.92
N ASP A 88 11.11 -0.25 0.81
CA ASP A 88 10.94 -1.54 0.17
C ASP A 88 10.93 -1.35 -1.34
N ILE A 89 11.95 -1.86 -2.03
CA ILE A 89 12.09 -1.80 -3.49
C ILE A 89 10.92 -2.44 -4.25
N ASN A 90 10.09 -3.22 -3.57
CA ASN A 90 8.94 -3.93 -4.14
C ASN A 90 7.62 -3.19 -3.91
N ILE A 91 7.64 -2.08 -3.16
CA ILE A 91 6.48 -1.20 -3.00
C ILE A 91 6.77 0.10 -3.75
N LYS A 92 5.87 0.42 -4.68
CA LYS A 92 5.87 1.69 -5.39
C LYS A 92 4.52 2.34 -5.22
N ILE A 93 4.51 3.62 -4.85
CA ILE A 93 3.30 4.44 -4.86
C ILE A 93 3.26 5.18 -6.19
N ASN A 94 2.17 5.00 -6.93
CA ASN A 94 1.81 5.91 -8.02
C ASN A 94 0.87 6.96 -7.42
N TYR A 95 1.18 8.24 -7.58
CA TYR A 95 0.45 9.32 -6.92
C TYR A 95 0.19 10.49 -7.88
N GLU A 96 -0.89 11.22 -7.59
CA GLU A 96 -1.24 12.50 -8.18
C GLU A 96 -1.41 13.51 -7.03
N ILE A 97 -0.89 14.73 -7.20
CA ILE A 97 -1.01 15.80 -6.20
C ILE A 97 -1.73 16.96 -6.87
N ASN A 98 -2.93 17.27 -6.39
CA ASN A 98 -3.77 18.33 -6.94
C ASN A 98 -4.76 18.83 -5.87
N THR A 99 -5.45 19.94 -6.14
CA THR A 99 -6.54 20.44 -5.28
C THR A 99 -7.85 19.69 -5.48
N SER A 100 -7.96 18.98 -6.61
CA SER A 100 -9.06 18.07 -6.94
C SER A 100 -8.49 16.75 -7.43
N VAL A 101 -8.84 15.65 -6.75
CA VAL A 101 -8.32 14.30 -7.04
C VAL A 101 -9.43 13.28 -7.05
N ASN A 102 -9.27 12.24 -7.87
CA ASN A 102 -10.16 11.08 -7.85
C ASN A 102 -9.70 10.08 -6.80
N PHE A 103 -10.63 9.59 -5.98
CA PHE A 103 -10.39 8.52 -5.02
C PHE A 103 -11.56 7.54 -5.08
N LEU A 104 -11.29 6.30 -5.49
CA LEU A 104 -12.33 5.32 -5.83
C LEU A 104 -13.31 5.91 -6.85
N ASP A 105 -14.61 5.87 -6.56
CA ASP A 105 -15.69 6.33 -7.44
C ASP A 105 -16.07 7.81 -7.21
N ILE A 106 -15.28 8.58 -6.45
CA ILE A 106 -15.59 9.98 -6.12
C ILE A 106 -14.45 10.93 -6.46
N THR A 107 -14.81 12.17 -6.80
CA THR A 107 -13.87 13.29 -6.93
C THR A 107 -13.93 14.14 -5.66
N ILE A 108 -12.78 14.31 -5.02
CA ILE A 108 -12.63 15.11 -3.80
C ILE A 108 -11.91 16.40 -4.16
N THR A 109 -12.51 17.54 -3.79
CA THR A 109 -11.95 18.88 -4.03
C THR A 109 -11.86 19.62 -2.70
N ASN A 110 -10.74 20.31 -2.49
CA ASN A 110 -10.53 21.23 -1.36
C ASN A 110 -11.24 22.56 -1.60
#